data_AF-A0A7X4KNG5-F1
#
_entry.id   AF-A0A7X4KNG5-F1
#
_cell.length_a   1.000
_cell.length_b   1.000
_cell.length_c   1.000
_cell.angle_alpha   90.00
_cell.angle_beta   90.00
_cell.angle_gamma   90.00
#
_symmetry.space_group_name_H-M   'P 1'
#
loop_
_entity.id
_entity.type
_entity.pdbx_description
1 polymer ?
#
loop_
_entity_poly.entity_id
_entity_poly.type
_entity_poly.pdbx_seq_one_letter_code
_entity_poly.pdbx_strand_id
1 'polypeptide(L)'
;MKYPEILRFADLAHRLDQFDAIIDARSPSEYALDHLPGAINCPVLDDEERIQVGTTYKQVSSFEARKMGAAMVARNISKHIDALWLDKPREWTPLVYCWRGGNRSGSLAHILAKIGWPVVQLEGGYKDFRQYVSTALEQPPALDYRVVCGTTGSGKSRLLQTLDAIGAQVLDLEQLAAHRGSVLGGLPSQPQPSQKAFETAIWERLHRFDPAKPVFVESESKKVGALRVPGALMEQIRAAGCISLQLSRAHRVQLLMEDYQHYIQDAGPLNEQLGYLATLHGREKISNWQALASAGRMAELVDALLAEHYDPAYTRSIARNFPRIADALVLELPGIAPDDLLAAARQLHPAG
;
A
#
# COMPACT_ATOMS: atom_id res chain seq x y z
N MET A 1 29.71 28.04 -11.40
CA MET A 1 29.52 26.69 -10.83
C MET A 1 28.14 26.64 -10.21
N LYS A 2 27.24 25.78 -10.71
CA LYS A 2 25.92 25.62 -10.12
C LYS A 2 26.06 24.78 -8.84
N TYR A 3 25.42 25.23 -7.76
CA TYR A 3 25.16 24.42 -6.58
C TYR A 3 23.79 23.76 -6.77
N PRO A 4 23.52 22.60 -6.14
CA PRO A 4 22.17 22.05 -6.18
C PRO A 4 21.20 23.03 -5.53
N GLU A 5 20.01 23.14 -6.09
CA GLU A 5 18.90 23.84 -5.45
C GLU A 5 18.44 23.02 -4.24
N ILE A 6 18.13 23.65 -3.11
CA ILE A 6 17.69 22.96 -1.89
C ILE A 6 16.24 23.36 -1.64
N LEU A 7 15.33 22.38 -1.65
CA LEU A 7 13.89 22.61 -1.51
C LEU A 7 13.30 21.70 -0.44
N ARG A 8 12.30 22.19 0.29
CA ARG A 8 11.55 21.39 1.28
C ARG A 8 10.51 20.54 0.58
N PHE A 9 10.11 19.43 1.20
CA PHE A 9 9.10 18.55 0.61
C PHE A 9 7.77 19.26 0.34
N ALA A 10 7.35 20.16 1.24
CA ALA A 10 6.10 20.91 1.07
C ALA A 10 6.06 21.74 -0.22
N ASP A 11 7.22 22.23 -0.67
CA ASP A 11 7.36 23.03 -1.90
C ASP A 11 7.38 22.12 -3.16
N LEU A 12 7.56 20.80 -2.98
CA LEU A 12 7.68 19.79 -4.04
C LEU A 12 6.48 18.86 -4.16
N ALA A 13 5.62 18.77 -3.14
CA ALA A 13 4.58 17.74 -3.01
C ALA A 13 3.68 17.59 -4.25
N HIS A 14 3.37 18.70 -4.92
CA HIS A 14 2.49 18.76 -6.09
C HIS A 14 3.20 18.65 -7.45
N ARG A 15 4.53 18.48 -7.46
CA ARG A 15 5.36 18.55 -8.68
C ARG A 15 6.47 17.50 -8.72
N LEU A 16 6.27 16.37 -8.03
CA LEU A 16 7.21 15.26 -8.05
C LEU A 16 7.35 14.65 -9.46
N ASP A 17 6.27 14.69 -10.25
CA ASP A 17 6.19 14.27 -11.65
C ASP A 17 6.95 15.18 -12.62
N GLN A 18 7.35 16.38 -12.21
CA GLN A 18 8.17 17.29 -13.02
C GLN A 18 9.66 16.93 -13.02
N PHE A 19 10.09 16.02 -12.14
CA PHE A 19 11.47 15.55 -12.11
C PHE A 19 11.64 14.35 -13.03
N ASP A 20 12.68 14.39 -13.86
CA ASP A 20 13.01 13.26 -14.74
C ASP A 20 13.44 12.01 -13.97
N ALA A 21 13.93 12.20 -12.74
CA ALA A 21 14.24 11.13 -11.81
C ALA A 21 14.16 11.60 -10.35
N ILE A 22 13.63 10.75 -9.48
CA ILE A 22 13.72 10.91 -8.03
C ILE A 22 14.71 9.86 -7.52
N ILE A 23 15.79 10.29 -6.88
CA ILE A 23 16.92 9.42 -6.52
C ILE A 23 17.02 9.32 -4.99
N ASP A 24 16.81 8.11 -4.50
CA ASP A 24 17.03 7.75 -3.09
C ASP A 24 18.46 7.25 -2.88
N ALA A 25 19.28 8.07 -2.23
CA ALA A 25 20.67 7.77 -1.90
C ALA A 25 20.84 6.91 -0.63
N ARG A 26 19.75 6.45 0.00
CA ARG A 26 19.79 5.55 1.17
C ARG A 26 20.15 4.12 0.75
N SER A 27 20.46 3.28 1.73
CA SER A 27 20.78 1.88 1.47
C SER A 27 19.55 1.09 0.99
N PRO A 28 19.73 -0.08 0.35
CA PRO A 28 18.61 -0.89 -0.15
C PRO A 28 17.58 -1.24 0.93
N SER A 29 18.02 -1.62 2.14
CA SER A 29 17.08 -1.90 3.24
C SER A 29 16.27 -0.68 3.69
N GLU A 30 16.85 0.52 3.68
CA GLU A 30 16.14 1.75 4.01
C GLU A 30 15.08 2.08 2.94
N TYR A 31 15.39 1.86 1.66
CA TYR A 31 14.50 2.09 0.53
C TYR A 31 13.35 1.08 0.49
N ALA A 32 13.64 -0.22 0.72
CA ALA A 32 12.65 -1.29 0.71
C ALA A 32 11.57 -1.14 1.79
N LEU A 33 11.89 -0.47 2.90
CA LEU A 33 10.90 -0.20 3.95
C LEU A 33 9.82 0.79 3.49
N ASP A 34 10.21 1.86 2.80
CA ASP A 34 9.35 2.91 2.25
C ASP A 34 10.25 3.99 1.60
N HIS A 35 9.77 4.67 0.56
CA HIS A 35 10.50 5.67 -0.21
C HIS A 35 9.54 6.69 -0.84
N LEU A 36 10.05 7.78 -1.42
CA LEU A 36 9.19 8.72 -2.16
C LEU A 36 8.59 8.03 -3.39
N PRO A 37 7.32 8.31 -3.75
CA PRO A 37 6.72 7.74 -4.95
C PRO A 37 7.55 7.98 -6.21
N GLY A 38 7.73 6.94 -7.03
CA GLY A 38 8.51 7.01 -8.26
C GLY A 38 10.03 7.07 -8.07
N ALA A 39 10.55 6.99 -6.84
CA ALA A 39 11.99 7.04 -6.60
C ALA A 39 12.71 5.76 -7.04
N ILE A 40 13.88 5.92 -7.64
CA ILE A 40 14.86 4.84 -7.87
C ILE A 40 15.89 4.82 -6.75
N ASN A 41 16.36 3.64 -6.36
CA ASN A 41 17.39 3.52 -5.34
C ASN A 41 18.80 3.54 -5.96
N CYS A 42 19.57 4.58 -5.64
CA CYS A 42 20.98 4.72 -6.04
C CYS A 42 21.83 4.91 -4.77
N PRO A 43 22.06 3.85 -3.98
CA PRO A 43 22.71 3.94 -2.68
C PRO A 43 24.12 4.50 -2.81
N VAL A 44 24.44 5.57 -2.08
CA VAL A 44 25.84 6.03 -1.96
C VAL A 44 26.62 5.24 -0.91
N LEU A 45 25.91 4.51 -0.06
CA LEU A 45 26.42 3.45 0.81
C LEU A 45 25.40 2.31 0.77
N ASP A 46 25.86 1.09 0.52
CA ASP A 46 25.02 -0.10 0.67
C ASP A 46 24.74 -0.41 2.15
N ASP A 47 24.04 -1.52 2.43
CA ASP A 47 23.68 -1.89 3.80
C ASP A 47 24.91 -2.21 4.68
N GLU A 48 25.91 -2.89 4.14
CA GLU A 48 27.13 -3.26 4.87
C GLU A 48 28.02 -2.05 5.10
N GLU A 49 28.27 -1.24 4.07
CA GLU A 49 29.02 0.01 4.14
C GLU A 49 28.36 0.99 5.12
N ARG A 50 27.02 1.07 5.13
CA ARG A 50 26.27 1.90 6.08
C ARG A 50 26.46 1.41 7.52
N ILE A 51 26.43 0.10 7.75
CA ILE A 51 26.69 -0.48 9.08
C ILE A 51 28.12 -0.17 9.51
N GLN A 52 29.10 -0.34 8.62
CA GLN A 52 30.51 -0.07 8.91
C GLN A 52 30.74 1.40 9.28
N VAL A 53 30.30 2.34 8.43
CA VAL A 53 30.43 3.78 8.67
C VAL A 53 29.68 4.19 9.95
N GLY A 54 28.47 3.66 10.17
CA GLY A 54 27.69 3.92 11.38
C GLY A 54 28.35 3.40 12.66
N THR A 55 29.00 2.24 12.59
CA THR A 55 29.75 1.64 13.69
C THR A 55 30.98 2.46 14.02
N THR A 56 31.81 2.82 13.02
CA THR A 56 32.96 3.70 13.21
C THR A 56 32.56 5.06 13.78
N TYR A 57 31.43 5.62 13.35
CA TYR A 57 30.92 6.90 13.85
C TYR A 57 30.65 6.85 15.35
N LYS A 58 30.03 5.75 15.82
CA LYS A 58 29.66 5.56 17.23
C LYS A 58 30.84 5.11 18.10
N GLN A 59 31.69 4.22 17.60
CA GLN A 59 32.70 3.53 18.40
C GLN A 59 34.09 4.18 18.33
N VAL A 60 34.40 4.91 17.24
CA VAL A 60 35.73 5.51 17.04
C VAL A 60 35.64 7.02 17.08
N SER A 61 35.15 7.66 16.02
CA SER A 61 34.87 9.09 15.99
C SER A 61 34.10 9.48 14.73
N SER A 62 33.44 10.64 14.80
CA SER A 62 32.78 11.26 13.65
C SER A 62 33.74 11.56 12.49
N PHE A 63 34.97 11.98 12.79
CA PHE A 63 35.96 12.32 11.77
C PHE A 63 36.44 11.08 10.99
N GLU A 64 36.78 10.00 11.70
CA GLU A 64 37.23 8.75 11.05
C GLU A 64 36.12 8.11 10.20
N ALA A 65 34.89 8.13 10.69
CA ALA A 65 33.73 7.67 9.91
C ALA A 65 33.50 8.50 8.65
N ARG A 66 33.68 9.83 8.73
CA ARG A 66 33.58 10.72 7.56
C ARG A 66 34.67 10.43 6.53
N LYS A 67 35.92 10.21 6.96
CA LYS A 67 37.03 9.88 6.06
C LYS A 67 36.77 8.58 5.30
N MET A 68 36.37 7.54 6.03
CA MET A 68 36.02 6.24 5.44
C MET A 68 34.80 6.34 4.50
N GLY A 69 33.72 6.94 5.00
CA GLY A 69 32.48 7.11 4.25
C GLY A 69 32.64 7.95 2.99
N ALA A 70 33.48 9.01 3.01
CA ALA A 70 33.72 9.84 1.84
C ALA A 70 34.34 9.04 0.68
N ALA A 71 35.28 8.13 0.96
CA ALA A 71 35.89 7.29 -0.06
C ALA A 71 34.88 6.29 -0.66
N MET A 72 34.05 5.67 0.17
CA MET A 72 32.98 4.76 -0.27
C MET A 72 31.94 5.50 -1.14
N VAL A 73 31.42 6.62 -0.62
CA VAL A 73 30.45 7.47 -1.30
C VAL A 73 30.97 7.92 -2.66
N ALA A 74 32.21 8.40 -2.76
CA ALA A 74 32.79 8.83 -4.03
C ALA A 74 32.85 7.69 -5.06
N ARG A 75 33.28 6.48 -4.65
CA ARG A 75 33.33 5.30 -5.53
C ARG A 75 31.93 4.90 -6.00
N ASN A 76 30.95 4.89 -5.11
CA ASN A 76 29.59 4.47 -5.46
C ASN A 76 28.90 5.51 -6.36
N ILE A 77 29.13 6.80 -6.13
CA ILE A 77 28.64 7.85 -7.04
C ILE A 77 29.24 7.67 -8.44
N SER A 78 30.54 7.38 -8.55
CA SER A 78 31.18 7.09 -9.84
C SER A 78 30.48 5.93 -10.57
N LYS A 79 30.26 4.81 -9.87
CA LYS A 79 29.57 3.64 -10.43
C LYS A 79 28.17 3.99 -10.97
N HIS A 80 27.39 4.77 -10.21
CA HIS A 80 26.05 5.17 -10.62
C HIS A 80 26.06 6.09 -11.85
N ILE A 81 27.01 7.04 -11.92
CA ILE A 81 27.18 7.89 -13.10
C ILE A 81 27.46 7.03 -14.33
N ASP A 82 28.45 6.15 -14.24
CA ASP A 82 28.87 5.28 -15.34
C ASP A 82 27.72 4.38 -15.83
N ALA A 83 26.93 3.85 -14.89
CA ALA A 83 25.88 2.88 -15.21
C ALA A 83 24.54 3.50 -15.63
N LEU A 84 24.17 4.66 -15.11
CA LEU A 84 22.78 5.16 -15.20
C LEU A 84 22.63 6.50 -15.93
N TRP A 85 23.66 7.34 -15.94
CA TRP A 85 23.46 8.77 -16.25
C TRP A 85 24.39 9.35 -17.33
N LEU A 86 25.35 8.58 -17.86
CA LEU A 86 26.25 9.07 -18.94
C LEU A 86 25.52 9.51 -20.21
N ASP A 87 24.36 8.93 -20.49
CA ASP A 87 23.53 9.19 -21.66
C ASP A 87 22.52 10.34 -21.46
N LYS A 88 22.41 10.89 -20.24
CA LYS A 88 21.36 11.86 -19.91
C LYS A 88 21.66 13.25 -20.49
N PRO A 89 20.63 13.92 -21.07
CA PRO A 89 20.80 15.25 -21.65
C PRO A 89 21.09 16.30 -20.57
N ARG A 90 21.56 17.48 -20.97
CA ARG A 90 21.93 18.57 -20.05
C ARG A 90 20.72 19.09 -19.25
N GLU A 91 19.54 18.98 -19.81
CA GLU A 91 18.26 19.43 -19.23
C GLU A 91 17.69 18.42 -18.21
N TRP A 92 18.28 17.23 -18.10
CA TRP A 92 17.84 16.20 -17.15
C TRP A 92 17.90 16.73 -15.70
N THR A 93 16.75 16.73 -15.04
CA THR A 93 16.50 17.39 -13.75
C THR A 93 16.20 16.36 -12.66
N PRO A 94 17.23 15.88 -11.94
CA PRO A 94 17.03 14.91 -10.86
C PRO A 94 16.71 15.60 -9.52
N LEU A 95 15.80 14.98 -8.76
CA LEU A 95 15.60 15.24 -7.32
C LEU A 95 16.37 14.19 -6.52
N VAL A 96 17.25 14.60 -5.60
CA VAL A 96 18.08 13.70 -4.80
C VAL A 96 17.76 13.84 -3.32
N TYR A 97 17.61 12.72 -2.62
CA TYR A 97 17.43 12.72 -1.16
C TYR A 97 18.15 11.57 -0.48
N CYS A 98 18.34 11.71 0.84
CA CYS A 98 18.74 10.62 1.71
C CYS A 98 17.89 10.68 2.99
N TRP A 99 18.27 9.98 4.07
CA TRP A 99 17.47 9.95 5.30
C TRP A 99 17.14 11.33 5.89
N ARG A 100 18.10 12.27 5.88
CA ARG A 100 17.99 13.60 6.51
C ARG A 100 18.35 14.76 5.58
N GLY A 101 18.50 14.51 4.28
CA GLY A 101 18.98 15.54 3.34
C GLY A 101 20.40 16.03 3.66
N GLY A 102 21.23 15.18 4.30
CA GLY A 102 22.60 15.53 4.73
C GLY A 102 23.68 15.02 3.75
N ASN A 103 24.85 14.67 4.29
CA ASN A 103 26.05 14.34 3.48
C ASN A 103 25.84 13.29 2.38
N ARG A 104 24.99 12.29 2.58
CA ARG A 104 24.76 11.24 1.57
C ARG A 104 24.19 11.81 0.27
N SER A 105 23.02 12.46 0.36
CA SER A 105 22.42 13.12 -0.80
C SER A 105 23.18 14.38 -1.22
N GLY A 106 23.77 15.11 -0.26
CA GLY A 106 24.56 16.30 -0.55
C GLY A 106 25.79 16.01 -1.41
N SER A 107 26.53 14.94 -1.14
CA SER A 107 27.68 14.55 -1.98
C SER A 107 27.27 14.18 -3.39
N LEU A 108 26.19 13.41 -3.54
CA LEU A 108 25.65 13.03 -4.86
C LEU A 108 25.16 14.27 -5.62
N ALA A 109 24.31 15.08 -5.00
CA ALA A 109 23.78 16.30 -5.59
C ALA A 109 24.90 17.29 -5.98
N HIS A 110 25.95 17.38 -5.16
CA HIS A 110 27.12 18.20 -5.48
C HIS A 110 27.81 17.75 -6.75
N ILE A 111 28.12 16.45 -6.89
CA ILE A 111 28.80 15.93 -8.08
C ILE A 111 27.93 16.11 -9.33
N LEU A 112 26.64 15.78 -9.25
CA LEU A 112 25.71 15.97 -10.38
C LEU A 112 25.60 17.45 -10.79
N ALA A 113 25.56 18.38 -9.82
CA ALA A 113 25.53 19.82 -10.12
C ALA A 113 26.86 20.32 -10.73
N LYS A 114 28.00 19.71 -10.37
CA LYS A 114 29.30 20.01 -10.99
C LYS A 114 29.40 19.52 -12.44
N ILE A 115 28.74 18.42 -12.77
CA ILE A 115 28.61 17.95 -14.16
C ILE A 115 27.81 18.96 -14.99
N GLY A 116 26.78 19.57 -14.39
CA GLY A 116 26.06 20.70 -14.96
C GLY A 116 24.54 20.57 -14.98
N TRP A 117 24.01 19.45 -14.47
CA TRP A 117 22.57 19.22 -14.38
C TRP A 117 21.88 20.14 -13.36
N PRO A 118 20.62 20.55 -13.62
CA PRO A 118 19.79 21.30 -12.68
C PRO A 118 19.28 20.41 -11.53
N VAL A 119 20.17 19.99 -10.65
CA VAL A 119 19.85 19.06 -9.56
C VAL A 119 19.14 19.77 -8.42
N VAL A 120 18.07 19.15 -7.91
CA VAL A 120 17.42 19.54 -6.66
C VAL A 120 17.78 18.55 -5.56
N GLN A 121 18.14 19.05 -4.38
CA GLN A 121 18.30 18.26 -3.17
C GLN A 121 17.12 18.49 -2.23
N LEU A 122 16.50 17.41 -1.77
CA LEU A 122 15.44 17.49 -0.76
C LEU A 122 16.02 17.87 0.61
N GLU A 123 15.64 19.04 1.10
CA GLU A 123 15.92 19.49 2.46
C GLU A 123 15.24 18.56 3.46
N GLY A 124 15.97 18.15 4.51
CA GLY A 124 15.47 17.22 5.53
C GLY A 124 15.24 15.78 5.05
N GLY A 125 15.28 15.54 3.74
CA GLY A 125 15.26 14.23 3.12
C GLY A 125 14.01 13.41 3.40
N TYR A 126 14.16 12.08 3.43
CA TYR A 126 13.06 11.15 3.69
C TYR A 126 12.37 11.42 5.03
N LYS A 127 13.09 11.85 6.08
CA LYS A 127 12.49 12.18 7.38
C LYS A 127 11.41 13.25 7.26
N ASP A 128 11.70 14.33 6.51
CA ASP A 128 10.77 15.44 6.37
C ASP A 128 9.60 15.07 5.45
N PHE A 129 9.86 14.27 4.40
CA PHE A 129 8.79 13.62 3.63
C PHE A 129 7.86 12.80 4.54
N ARG A 130 8.40 11.98 5.45
CA ARG A 130 7.57 11.20 6.38
C ARG A 130 6.77 12.05 7.33
N GLN A 131 7.35 13.13 7.83
CA GLN A 131 6.60 14.05 8.67
C GLN A 131 5.45 14.68 7.87
N TYR A 132 5.71 15.07 6.62
CA TYR A 132 4.69 15.62 5.74
C TYR A 132 3.54 14.63 5.49
N VAL A 133 3.83 13.38 5.11
CA VAL A 133 2.82 12.34 4.89
C VAL A 133 1.99 12.09 6.16
N SER A 134 2.65 11.93 7.31
CA SER A 134 1.95 11.72 8.59
C SER A 134 1.01 12.87 8.91
N THR A 135 1.49 14.12 8.80
CA THR A 135 0.67 15.32 9.07
C THR A 135 -0.48 15.48 8.06
N ALA A 136 -0.24 15.17 6.78
CA ALA A 136 -1.29 15.21 5.77
C ALA A 136 -2.41 14.18 6.03
N LEU A 137 -2.07 12.99 6.56
CA LEU A 137 -3.04 11.95 6.88
C LEU A 137 -3.78 12.16 8.21
N GLU A 138 -3.30 13.06 9.06
CA GLU A 138 -4.07 13.56 10.22
C GLU A 138 -5.21 14.49 9.78
N GLN A 139 -5.10 15.09 8.59
CA GLN A 139 -6.12 15.97 7.99
C GLN A 139 -6.32 15.61 6.51
N PRO A 140 -6.86 14.41 6.21
CA PRO A 140 -7.01 13.97 4.84
C PRO A 140 -8.01 14.86 4.09
N PRO A 141 -7.83 15.02 2.76
CA PRO A 141 -8.71 15.84 1.95
C PRO A 141 -10.17 15.39 2.09
N ALA A 142 -11.09 16.36 2.14
CA ALA A 142 -12.52 16.08 2.15
C ALA A 142 -12.94 15.58 0.77
N LEU A 143 -13.22 14.28 0.65
CA LEU A 143 -13.64 13.63 -0.58
C LEU A 143 -15.03 13.00 -0.38
N ASP A 144 -15.80 12.88 -1.46
CA ASP A 144 -17.09 12.17 -1.47
C ASP A 144 -16.87 10.65 -1.50
N TYR A 145 -16.64 10.04 -0.34
CA TYR A 145 -16.46 8.59 -0.25
C TYR A 145 -17.78 7.84 -0.45
N ARG A 146 -17.72 6.74 -1.20
CA ARG A 146 -18.79 5.77 -1.39
C ARG A 146 -18.31 4.40 -0.95
N VAL A 147 -18.78 3.96 0.20
CA VAL A 147 -18.30 2.72 0.83
C VAL A 147 -19.01 1.51 0.25
N VAL A 148 -18.26 0.63 -0.40
CA VAL A 148 -18.74 -0.67 -0.86
C VAL A 148 -18.76 -1.63 0.33
N CYS A 149 -19.95 -1.84 0.88
CA CYS A 149 -20.23 -2.72 2.00
C CYS A 149 -20.69 -4.09 1.50
N GLY A 150 -20.21 -5.16 2.12
CA GLY A 150 -20.62 -6.52 1.79
C GLY A 150 -19.87 -7.55 2.62
N THR A 151 -20.42 -8.74 2.76
CA THR A 151 -19.80 -9.86 3.50
C THR A 151 -18.60 -10.44 2.75
N THR A 152 -17.90 -11.40 3.35
CA THR A 152 -16.70 -12.04 2.75
C THR A 152 -17.02 -12.70 1.41
N GLY A 153 -16.20 -12.48 0.38
CA GLY A 153 -16.46 -13.07 -0.93
C GLY A 153 -17.65 -12.49 -1.69
N SER A 154 -18.21 -11.34 -1.28
CA SER A 154 -19.30 -10.66 -2.01
C SER A 154 -18.85 -9.95 -3.29
N GLY A 155 -17.57 -10.05 -3.68
CA GLY A 155 -17.04 -9.42 -4.89
C GLY A 155 -16.53 -7.98 -4.72
N LYS A 156 -16.41 -7.44 -3.48
CA LYS A 156 -15.98 -6.05 -3.23
C LYS A 156 -14.68 -5.69 -3.96
N SER A 157 -13.61 -6.45 -3.73
CA SER A 157 -12.30 -6.15 -4.28
C SER A 157 -12.32 -6.24 -5.82
N ARG A 158 -13.05 -7.21 -6.40
CA ARG A 158 -13.22 -7.30 -7.87
C ARG A 158 -14.04 -6.14 -8.45
N LEU A 159 -15.08 -5.68 -7.73
CA LEU A 159 -15.86 -4.50 -8.14
C LEU A 159 -15.00 -3.23 -8.09
N LEU A 160 -14.22 -3.03 -7.03
CA LEU A 160 -13.31 -1.89 -6.91
C LEU A 160 -12.25 -1.90 -8.02
N GLN A 161 -11.66 -3.05 -8.34
CA GLN A 161 -10.74 -3.19 -9.48
C GLN A 161 -11.42 -2.85 -10.81
N THR A 162 -12.68 -3.28 -10.99
CA THR A 162 -13.46 -2.98 -12.21
C THR A 162 -13.77 -1.49 -12.31
N LEU A 163 -14.10 -0.83 -11.18
CA LEU A 163 -14.31 0.62 -11.09
C LEU A 163 -13.03 1.40 -11.46
N ASP A 164 -11.87 1.00 -10.92
CA ASP A 164 -10.57 1.61 -11.24
C ASP A 164 -10.26 1.46 -12.74
N ALA A 165 -10.51 0.27 -13.30
CA ALA A 165 -10.26 -0.03 -14.72
C ALA A 165 -11.14 0.79 -15.69
N ILE A 166 -12.32 1.25 -15.26
CA ILE A 166 -13.18 2.15 -16.06
C ILE A 166 -12.98 3.63 -15.73
N GLY A 167 -11.97 3.98 -14.95
CA GLY A 167 -11.58 5.38 -14.67
C GLY A 167 -12.27 6.01 -13.46
N ALA A 168 -12.95 5.23 -12.61
CA ALA A 168 -13.46 5.73 -11.33
C ALA A 168 -12.31 5.88 -10.31
N GLN A 169 -12.49 6.77 -9.33
CA GLN A 169 -11.51 6.94 -8.25
C GLN A 169 -11.71 5.86 -7.19
N VAL A 170 -10.66 5.07 -6.92
CA VAL A 170 -10.72 3.93 -6.01
C VAL A 170 -9.60 3.99 -5.00
N LEU A 171 -9.97 3.91 -3.72
CA LEU A 171 -9.06 3.69 -2.60
C LEU A 171 -9.20 2.24 -2.13
N ASP A 172 -8.51 1.32 -2.79
CA ASP A 172 -8.50 -0.12 -2.45
C ASP A 172 -7.45 -0.37 -1.34
N LEU A 173 -7.89 -0.31 -0.07
CA LEU A 173 -7.01 -0.47 1.10
C LEU A 173 -6.45 -1.90 1.19
N GLU A 174 -7.20 -2.92 0.78
CA GLU A 174 -6.75 -4.31 0.70
C GLU A 174 -5.59 -4.47 -0.28
N GLN A 175 -5.70 -3.88 -1.48
CA GLN A 175 -4.63 -3.87 -2.47
C GLN A 175 -3.40 -3.11 -1.95
N LEU A 176 -3.60 -1.93 -1.37
CA LEU A 176 -2.51 -1.14 -0.77
C LEU A 176 -1.83 -1.87 0.39
N ALA A 177 -2.56 -2.71 1.12
CA ALA A 177 -2.07 -3.49 2.25
C ALA A 177 -1.50 -4.87 1.85
N ALA A 178 -1.61 -5.26 0.57
CA ALA A 178 -1.37 -6.61 0.08
C ALA A 178 -2.06 -7.69 0.94
N HIS A 179 -3.33 -7.47 1.30
CA HIS A 179 -4.04 -8.32 2.26
C HIS A 179 -5.57 -8.23 2.10
N ARG A 180 -6.27 -9.37 2.15
CA ARG A 180 -7.73 -9.46 1.92
C ARG A 180 -8.61 -9.30 3.17
N GLY A 181 -8.29 -8.33 4.03
CA GLY A 181 -9.14 -7.91 5.15
C GLY A 181 -9.61 -8.96 6.18
N SER A 182 -9.14 -10.21 6.13
CA SER A 182 -9.67 -11.33 6.91
C SER A 182 -8.56 -12.15 7.59
N VAL A 183 -8.92 -13.01 8.54
CA VAL A 183 -7.95 -13.89 9.25
C VAL A 183 -7.17 -14.78 8.27
N LEU A 184 -7.80 -15.18 7.17
CA LEU A 184 -7.18 -15.98 6.11
C LEU A 184 -6.60 -15.13 4.97
N GLY A 185 -6.63 -13.80 5.09
CA GLY A 185 -6.42 -12.85 4.00
C GLY A 185 -4.96 -12.55 3.65
N GLY A 186 -3.99 -13.17 4.32
CA GLY A 186 -2.58 -13.04 3.98
C GLY A 186 -2.27 -13.63 2.60
N LEU A 187 -1.49 -12.92 1.78
CA LEU A 187 -1.10 -13.36 0.45
C LEU A 187 0.29 -14.02 0.50
N PRO A 188 0.43 -15.34 0.21
CA PRO A 188 1.73 -16.02 0.33
C PRO A 188 2.84 -15.43 -0.55
N SER A 189 2.48 -14.93 -1.72
CA SER A 189 3.41 -14.37 -2.71
C SER A 189 3.69 -12.88 -2.52
N GLN A 190 3.00 -12.20 -1.59
CA GLN A 190 3.08 -10.76 -1.42
C GLN A 190 3.05 -10.39 0.07
N PRO A 191 4.21 -10.11 0.70
CA PRO A 191 4.22 -9.67 2.09
C PRO A 191 3.53 -8.31 2.21
N GLN A 192 2.90 -8.05 3.35
CA GLN A 192 2.35 -6.72 3.64
C GLN A 192 3.49 -5.69 3.63
N PRO A 193 3.25 -4.48 3.09
CA PRO A 193 4.21 -3.40 3.17
C PRO A 193 4.47 -2.99 4.62
N SER A 194 5.50 -2.17 4.85
CA SER A 194 5.64 -1.52 6.16
C SER A 194 4.46 -0.55 6.39
N GLN A 195 4.16 -0.25 7.66
CA GLN A 195 3.16 0.77 7.99
C GLN A 195 3.43 2.12 7.30
N LYS A 196 4.71 2.49 7.12
CA LYS A 196 5.08 3.74 6.45
C LYS A 196 4.78 3.70 4.96
N ALA A 197 5.08 2.60 4.30
CA ALA A 197 4.79 2.40 2.87
C ALA A 197 3.28 2.36 2.61
N PHE A 198 2.51 1.72 3.51
CA PHE A 198 1.05 1.74 3.45
C PHE A 198 0.49 3.16 3.53
N GLU A 199 0.96 3.95 4.50
CA GLU A 199 0.59 5.38 4.63
C GLU A 199 1.02 6.20 3.41
N THR A 200 2.22 5.99 2.87
CA THR A 200 2.67 6.65 1.63
C THR A 200 1.71 6.39 0.49
N ALA A 201 1.33 5.13 0.28
CA ALA A 201 0.49 4.73 -0.83
C ALA A 201 -0.93 5.28 -0.70
N ILE A 202 -1.47 5.34 0.54
CA ILE A 202 -2.73 6.02 0.83
C ILE A 202 -2.61 7.51 0.48
N TRP A 203 -1.60 8.20 1.00
CA TRP A 203 -1.39 9.63 0.76
C TRP A 203 -1.27 9.94 -0.74
N GLU A 204 -0.50 9.13 -1.47
CA GLU A 204 -0.31 9.28 -2.92
C GLU A 204 -1.63 9.13 -3.69
N ARG A 205 -2.45 8.13 -3.35
CA ARG A 205 -3.77 7.94 -3.96
C ARG A 205 -4.69 9.12 -3.68
N LEU A 206 -4.81 9.51 -2.41
CA LEU A 206 -5.68 10.63 -2.00
C LEU A 206 -5.30 11.94 -2.68
N HIS A 207 -4.02 12.19 -2.90
CA HIS A 207 -3.54 13.43 -3.51
C HIS A 207 -3.83 13.53 -5.01
N ARG A 208 -4.01 12.40 -5.69
CA ARG A 208 -4.32 12.34 -7.13
C ARG A 208 -5.81 12.39 -7.42
N PHE A 209 -6.66 12.24 -6.41
CA PHE A 209 -8.10 12.30 -6.60
C PHE A 209 -8.57 13.73 -6.86
N ASP A 210 -9.44 13.84 -7.87
CA ASP A 210 -10.29 14.99 -8.14
C ASP A 210 -11.39 15.07 -7.06
N PRO A 211 -11.40 16.13 -6.23
CA PRO A 211 -12.42 16.31 -5.19
C PRO A 211 -13.85 16.46 -5.73
N ALA A 212 -14.01 16.78 -7.02
CA ALA A 212 -15.33 16.88 -7.64
C ALA A 212 -15.94 15.52 -8.01
N LYS A 213 -15.19 14.42 -7.87
CA LYS A 213 -15.62 13.07 -8.22
C LYS A 213 -15.72 12.17 -6.98
N PRO A 214 -16.64 11.20 -6.97
CA PRO A 214 -16.73 10.26 -5.86
C PRO A 214 -15.50 9.35 -5.79
N VAL A 215 -15.19 8.88 -4.58
CA VAL A 215 -14.13 7.90 -4.30
C VAL A 215 -14.74 6.63 -3.74
N PHE A 216 -14.57 5.52 -4.44
CA PHE A 216 -15.04 4.22 -3.97
C PHE A 216 -13.99 3.56 -3.07
N VAL A 217 -14.44 2.99 -1.96
CA VAL A 217 -13.59 2.35 -0.95
C VAL A 217 -14.35 1.18 -0.33
N GLU A 218 -13.67 0.10 0.02
CA GLU A 218 -14.30 -1.03 0.69
C GLU A 218 -14.61 -0.74 2.16
N SER A 219 -15.58 -1.46 2.71
CA SER A 219 -15.99 -1.37 4.12
C SER A 219 -15.00 -2.07 5.08
N GLU A 220 -13.71 -1.71 5.02
CA GLU A 220 -12.68 -2.33 5.84
C GLU A 220 -12.67 -1.78 7.27
N SER A 221 -12.12 -2.56 8.20
CA SER A 221 -11.93 -2.12 9.57
C SER A 221 -10.76 -1.13 9.69
N LYS A 222 -10.53 -0.61 10.90
CA LYS A 222 -9.36 0.25 11.18
C LYS A 222 -8.02 -0.50 10.93
N LYS A 223 -8.05 -1.83 10.87
CA LYS A 223 -6.87 -2.67 10.64
C LYS A 223 -7.03 -3.51 9.37
N VAL A 224 -5.98 -3.57 8.56
CA VAL A 224 -5.90 -4.47 7.40
C VAL A 224 -4.71 -5.40 7.61
N GLY A 225 -4.97 -6.61 8.11
CA GLY A 225 -3.92 -7.48 8.64
C GLY A 225 -3.18 -6.82 9.82
N ALA A 226 -1.86 -6.66 9.69
CA ALA A 226 -1.03 -5.97 10.68
C ALA A 226 -1.05 -4.43 10.58
N LEU A 227 -1.57 -3.89 9.47
CA LEU A 227 -1.51 -2.47 9.14
C LEU A 227 -2.70 -1.71 9.71
N ARG A 228 -2.52 -0.41 9.93
CA ARG A 228 -3.56 0.49 10.45
C ARG A 228 -3.87 1.60 9.47
N VAL A 229 -5.15 1.79 9.19
CA VAL A 229 -5.65 2.94 8.43
C VAL A 229 -5.57 4.19 9.32
N PRO A 230 -5.11 5.36 8.80
CA PRO A 230 -5.12 6.62 9.54
C PRO A 230 -6.48 6.93 10.16
N GLY A 231 -6.49 7.43 11.39
CA GLY A 231 -7.71 7.61 12.18
C GLY A 231 -8.71 8.58 11.53
N ALA A 232 -8.24 9.76 11.16
CA ALA A 232 -9.07 10.79 10.53
C ALA A 232 -9.66 10.32 9.19
N LEU A 233 -8.89 9.57 8.40
CA LEU A 233 -9.36 8.98 7.15
C LEU A 233 -10.48 7.95 7.41
N MET A 234 -10.27 7.06 8.37
CA MET A 234 -11.27 6.05 8.72
C MET A 234 -12.58 6.68 9.24
N GLU A 235 -12.49 7.80 9.97
CA GLU A 235 -13.66 8.55 10.43
C GLU A 235 -14.47 9.12 9.24
N GLN A 236 -13.80 9.72 8.25
CA GLN A 236 -14.45 10.19 7.03
C GLN A 236 -15.11 9.04 6.25
N ILE A 237 -14.40 7.92 6.05
CA ILE A 237 -14.92 6.74 5.35
C ILE A 237 -16.17 6.19 6.07
N ARG A 238 -16.15 6.05 7.40
CA ARG A 238 -17.30 5.51 8.17
C ARG A 238 -18.54 6.39 8.12
N ALA A 239 -18.38 7.70 8.03
CA ALA A 239 -19.48 8.65 7.93
C ALA A 239 -20.11 8.72 6.53
N ALA A 240 -19.45 8.13 5.52
CA ALA A 240 -19.81 8.30 4.13
C ALA A 240 -21.00 7.42 3.70
N GLY A 241 -21.53 7.69 2.49
CA GLY A 241 -22.63 6.93 1.92
C GLY A 241 -22.22 5.48 1.64
N CYS A 242 -23.14 4.54 1.85
CA CYS A 242 -22.88 3.11 1.68
C CYS A 242 -23.55 2.55 0.41
N ILE A 243 -22.91 1.54 -0.17
CA ILE A 243 -23.42 0.67 -1.23
C ILE A 243 -23.45 -0.74 -0.65
N SER A 244 -24.61 -1.38 -0.60
CA SER A 244 -24.76 -2.76 -0.16
C SER A 244 -24.57 -3.70 -1.34
N LEU A 245 -23.37 -4.24 -1.50
CA LEU A 245 -23.03 -5.21 -2.51
C LEU A 245 -23.52 -6.60 -2.10
N GLN A 246 -24.43 -7.17 -2.88
CA GLN A 246 -25.04 -8.46 -2.61
C GLN A 246 -24.65 -9.46 -3.70
N LEU A 247 -24.33 -10.67 -3.28
CA LEU A 247 -23.99 -11.79 -4.15
C LEU A 247 -24.53 -13.07 -3.50
N SER A 248 -25.12 -13.96 -4.31
CA SER A 248 -25.68 -15.21 -3.81
C SER A 248 -24.61 -16.05 -3.09
N ARG A 249 -24.99 -16.81 -2.07
CA ARG A 249 -24.04 -17.64 -1.31
C ARG A 249 -23.29 -18.63 -2.21
N ALA A 250 -23.97 -19.22 -3.19
CA ALA A 250 -23.34 -20.11 -4.17
C ALA A 250 -22.25 -19.40 -4.99
N HIS A 251 -22.53 -18.19 -5.48
CA HIS A 251 -21.54 -17.40 -6.20
C HIS A 251 -20.40 -16.91 -5.30
N ARG A 252 -20.66 -16.60 -4.03
CA ARG A 252 -19.61 -16.27 -3.05
C ARG A 252 -18.66 -17.44 -2.82
N VAL A 253 -19.20 -18.67 -2.72
CA VAL A 253 -18.37 -19.89 -2.63
C VAL A 253 -17.52 -20.03 -3.89
N GLN A 254 -18.11 -19.91 -5.09
CA GLN A 254 -17.37 -19.98 -6.35
C GLN A 254 -16.24 -18.94 -6.42
N LEU A 255 -16.53 -17.68 -6.05
CA LEU A 255 -15.56 -16.60 -6.02
C LEU A 255 -14.38 -16.91 -5.09
N LEU A 256 -14.68 -17.38 -3.87
CA LEU A 256 -13.65 -17.69 -2.88
C LEU A 256 -12.80 -18.90 -3.28
N MET A 257 -13.39 -19.86 -4.00
CA MET A 257 -12.64 -20.98 -4.58
C MET A 257 -11.63 -20.51 -5.63
N GLU A 258 -11.95 -19.49 -6.43
CA GLU A 258 -10.99 -18.87 -7.36
C GLU A 258 -9.93 -18.07 -6.60
N ASP A 259 -10.36 -17.24 -5.65
CA ASP A 259 -9.49 -16.31 -4.95
C ASP A 259 -8.47 -17.04 -4.06
N TYR A 260 -8.83 -18.17 -3.45
CA TYR A 260 -8.01 -18.92 -2.49
C TYR A 260 -7.44 -20.23 -3.04
N GLN A 261 -7.15 -20.27 -4.34
CA GLN A 261 -6.63 -21.48 -5.01
C GLN A 261 -5.40 -22.10 -4.34
N HIS A 262 -4.54 -21.30 -3.68
CA HIS A 262 -3.38 -21.79 -2.94
C HIS A 262 -3.76 -22.71 -1.77
N TYR A 263 -4.88 -22.46 -1.07
CA TYR A 263 -5.36 -23.35 -0.02
C TYR A 263 -6.07 -24.60 -0.55
N ILE A 264 -6.55 -24.56 -1.80
CA ILE A 264 -7.08 -25.76 -2.47
C ILE A 264 -5.94 -26.71 -2.83
N GLN A 265 -4.79 -26.15 -3.25
CA GLN A 265 -3.61 -26.92 -3.62
C GLN A 265 -2.88 -27.47 -2.40
N ASP A 266 -2.86 -26.72 -1.29
CA ASP A 266 -2.27 -27.15 -0.02
C ASP A 266 -3.14 -26.74 1.18
N ALA A 267 -3.79 -27.75 1.78
CA ALA A 267 -4.65 -27.57 2.95
C ALA A 267 -3.86 -27.41 4.27
N GLY A 268 -2.55 -27.70 4.30
CA GLY A 268 -1.72 -27.63 5.51
C GLY A 268 -1.75 -26.24 6.16
N PRO A 269 -1.34 -25.18 5.44
CA PRO A 269 -1.40 -23.81 5.93
C PRO A 269 -2.81 -23.37 6.34
N LEU A 270 -3.85 -23.78 5.60
CA LEU A 270 -5.24 -23.48 5.97
C LEU A 270 -5.61 -24.12 7.31
N ASN A 271 -5.24 -25.38 7.52
CA ASN A 271 -5.53 -26.10 8.75
C ASN A 271 -4.85 -25.48 9.97
N GLU A 272 -3.62 -24.97 9.82
CA GLU A 272 -2.94 -24.21 10.86
C GLU A 272 -3.73 -22.95 11.23
N GLN A 273 -4.19 -22.18 10.23
CA GLN A 273 -4.97 -20.97 10.46
C GLN A 273 -6.32 -21.25 11.13
N LEU A 274 -7.02 -22.31 10.70
CA LEU A 274 -8.26 -22.75 11.33
C LEU A 274 -8.06 -23.12 12.81
N GLY A 275 -6.89 -23.64 13.16
CA GLY A 275 -6.51 -23.96 14.54
C GLY A 275 -6.61 -22.76 15.50
N TYR A 276 -6.30 -21.56 15.02
CA TYR A 276 -6.41 -20.34 15.82
C TYR A 276 -7.85 -19.95 16.18
N LEU A 277 -8.85 -20.49 15.46
CA LEU A 277 -10.26 -20.24 15.71
C LEU A 277 -10.87 -21.19 16.76
N ALA A 278 -10.09 -22.13 17.31
CA ALA A 278 -10.58 -23.12 18.27
C ALA A 278 -11.13 -22.50 19.56
N THR A 279 -10.61 -21.34 19.97
CA THR A 279 -11.11 -20.60 21.14
C THR A 279 -12.49 -19.97 20.91
N LEU A 280 -12.84 -19.67 19.66
CA LEU A 280 -14.10 -19.05 19.28
C LEU A 280 -15.21 -20.09 19.01
N HIS A 281 -14.85 -21.20 18.36
CA HIS A 281 -15.81 -22.17 17.82
C HIS A 281 -15.78 -23.55 18.47
N GLY A 282 -14.77 -23.83 19.30
CA GLY A 282 -14.56 -25.14 19.92
C GLY A 282 -13.80 -26.12 19.01
N ARG A 283 -13.06 -27.05 19.65
CA ARG A 283 -12.15 -27.98 18.95
C ARG A 283 -12.85 -28.94 18.01
N GLU A 284 -14.05 -29.40 18.33
CA GLU A 284 -14.82 -30.34 17.50
C GLU A 284 -15.17 -29.72 16.14
N LYS A 285 -15.68 -28.48 16.14
CA LYS A 285 -16.01 -27.76 14.91
C LYS A 285 -14.78 -27.51 14.05
N ILE A 286 -13.67 -27.07 14.66
CA ILE A 286 -12.40 -26.89 13.94
C ILE A 286 -11.92 -28.21 13.35
N SER A 287 -12.00 -29.32 14.08
CA SER A 287 -11.60 -30.63 13.56
C SER A 287 -12.46 -31.05 12.35
N ASN A 288 -13.76 -30.75 12.37
CA ASN A 288 -14.64 -31.02 11.23
C ASN A 288 -14.26 -30.17 10.01
N TRP A 289 -13.98 -28.88 10.21
CA TRP A 289 -13.51 -28.00 9.14
C TRP A 289 -12.16 -28.43 8.54
N GLN A 290 -11.22 -28.82 9.40
CA GLN A 290 -9.93 -29.36 8.96
C GLN A 290 -10.09 -30.68 8.18
N ALA A 291 -11.03 -31.54 8.60
CA ALA A 291 -11.34 -32.76 7.87
C ALA A 291 -11.94 -32.49 6.48
N LEU A 292 -12.80 -31.48 6.34
CA LEU A 292 -13.31 -31.05 5.03
C LEU A 292 -12.17 -30.55 4.12
N ALA A 293 -11.27 -29.72 4.64
CA ALA A 293 -10.10 -29.24 3.90
C ALA A 293 -9.21 -30.40 3.42
N SER A 294 -8.85 -31.30 4.34
CA SER A 294 -7.98 -32.46 4.05
C SER A 294 -8.62 -33.49 3.11
N ALA A 295 -9.95 -33.57 3.07
CA ALA A 295 -10.69 -34.41 2.14
C ALA A 295 -10.91 -33.76 0.75
N GLY A 296 -10.38 -32.55 0.51
CA GLY A 296 -10.59 -31.80 -0.73
C GLY A 296 -12.01 -31.25 -0.89
N ARG A 297 -12.84 -31.29 0.16
CA ARG A 297 -14.23 -30.79 0.17
C ARG A 297 -14.26 -29.29 0.47
N MET A 298 -13.44 -28.52 -0.25
CA MET A 298 -13.20 -27.12 0.06
C MET A 298 -14.45 -26.25 -0.12
N ALA A 299 -15.28 -26.51 -1.14
CA ALA A 299 -16.51 -25.74 -1.35
C ALA A 299 -17.46 -25.83 -0.13
N GLU A 300 -17.56 -27.01 0.49
CA GLU A 300 -18.37 -27.22 1.68
C GLU A 300 -17.77 -26.54 2.91
N LEU A 301 -16.44 -26.57 3.04
CA LEU A 301 -15.74 -25.83 4.09
C LEU A 301 -15.97 -24.32 3.95
N VAL A 302 -15.80 -23.76 2.74
CA VAL A 302 -16.03 -22.35 2.48
C VAL A 302 -17.46 -21.97 2.80
N ASP A 303 -18.44 -22.78 2.37
CA ASP A 303 -19.84 -22.57 2.67
C ASP A 303 -20.09 -22.51 4.19
N ALA A 304 -19.56 -23.47 4.95
CA ALA A 304 -19.68 -23.51 6.41
C ALA A 304 -19.02 -22.29 7.08
N LEU A 305 -17.80 -21.92 6.66
CA LEU A 305 -17.10 -20.76 7.18
C LEU A 305 -17.86 -19.45 6.92
N LEU A 306 -18.49 -19.31 5.76
CA LEU A 306 -19.31 -18.15 5.44
C LEU A 306 -20.47 -18.01 6.43
N ALA A 307 -21.26 -19.07 6.64
CA ALA A 307 -22.43 -18.99 7.52
C ALA A 307 -22.08 -18.89 9.00
N GLU A 308 -21.08 -19.64 9.45
CA GLU A 308 -20.87 -19.86 10.88
C GLU A 308 -19.82 -18.91 11.48
N HIS A 309 -18.92 -18.37 10.67
CA HIS A 309 -17.85 -17.50 11.15
C HIS A 309 -17.92 -16.10 10.55
N TYR A 310 -17.89 -15.99 9.22
CA TYR A 310 -17.69 -14.71 8.55
C TYR A 310 -18.95 -13.84 8.54
N ASP A 311 -20.10 -14.34 8.07
CA ASP A 311 -21.31 -13.51 7.91
C ASP A 311 -21.83 -12.94 9.23
N PRO A 312 -21.90 -13.70 10.35
CA PRO A 312 -22.32 -13.14 11.63
C PRO A 312 -21.35 -12.07 12.15
N ALA A 313 -20.05 -12.19 11.88
CA ALA A 313 -19.06 -11.20 12.29
C ALA A 313 -19.11 -9.95 11.41
N TYR A 314 -19.15 -10.12 10.09
CA TYR A 314 -19.17 -9.01 9.12
C TYR A 314 -20.45 -8.21 9.23
N THR A 315 -21.63 -8.84 9.29
CA THR A 315 -22.91 -8.11 9.41
C THR A 315 -22.95 -7.24 10.66
N ARG A 316 -22.51 -7.77 11.82
CA ARG A 316 -22.40 -6.99 13.06
C ARG A 316 -21.37 -5.87 12.95
N SER A 317 -20.22 -6.14 12.32
CA SER A 317 -19.16 -5.14 12.13
C SER A 317 -19.61 -4.00 11.24
N ILE A 318 -20.26 -4.31 10.10
CA ILE A 318 -20.76 -3.33 9.15
C ILE A 318 -21.83 -2.45 9.82
N ALA A 319 -22.84 -3.05 10.44
CA ALA A 319 -23.90 -2.32 11.13
C ALA A 319 -23.37 -1.39 12.24
N ARG A 320 -22.32 -1.80 12.95
CA ARG A 320 -21.70 -0.99 14.01
C ARG A 320 -20.85 0.15 13.45
N ASN A 321 -20.09 -0.08 12.39
CA ASN A 321 -19.07 0.85 11.93
C ASN A 321 -19.55 1.80 10.83
N PHE A 322 -20.58 1.42 10.08
CA PHE A 322 -21.11 2.16 8.93
C PHE A 322 -22.60 2.45 9.15
N PRO A 323 -22.95 3.50 9.92
CA PRO A 323 -24.33 3.77 10.31
C PRO A 323 -25.26 4.04 9.12
N ARG A 324 -24.71 4.50 7.98
CA ARG A 324 -25.47 4.76 6.75
C ARG A 324 -25.78 3.51 5.92
N ILE A 325 -25.44 2.31 6.41
CA ILE A 325 -25.75 1.05 5.72
C ILE A 325 -27.26 0.82 5.57
N ALA A 326 -28.08 1.34 6.50
CA ALA A 326 -29.53 1.22 6.43
C ALA A 326 -30.15 1.96 5.23
N ASP A 327 -29.49 3.04 4.78
CA ASP A 327 -29.91 3.86 3.63
C ASP A 327 -29.11 3.53 2.37
N ALA A 328 -28.40 2.40 2.35
CA ALA A 328 -27.47 2.08 1.29
C ALA A 328 -28.19 1.77 -0.02
N LEU A 329 -27.59 2.20 -1.13
CA LEU A 329 -27.95 1.67 -2.45
C LEU A 329 -27.65 0.17 -2.49
N VAL A 330 -28.66 -0.64 -2.75
CA VAL A 330 -28.47 -2.08 -2.93
C VAL A 330 -28.00 -2.35 -4.35
N LEU A 331 -26.86 -3.02 -4.48
CA LEU A 331 -26.28 -3.44 -5.75
C LEU A 331 -26.17 -4.97 -5.76
N GLU A 332 -27.11 -5.62 -6.44
CA GLU A 332 -27.12 -7.07 -6.58
C GLU A 332 -26.29 -7.50 -7.78
N LEU A 333 -25.29 -8.34 -7.54
CA LEU A 333 -24.51 -8.97 -8.60
C LEU A 333 -25.22 -10.25 -9.07
N PRO A 334 -25.57 -10.36 -10.37
CA PRO A 334 -26.20 -11.56 -10.91
C PRO A 334 -25.24 -12.75 -10.93
N GLY A 335 -23.93 -12.52 -10.95
CA GLY A 335 -22.89 -13.53 -11.02
C GLY A 335 -21.51 -12.96 -10.70
N ILE A 336 -20.47 -13.74 -11.01
CA ILE A 336 -19.07 -13.37 -10.79
C ILE A 336 -18.30 -13.11 -12.10
N ALA A 337 -19.00 -13.15 -13.24
CA ALA A 337 -18.36 -12.95 -14.53
C ALA A 337 -17.88 -11.49 -14.66
N PRO A 338 -16.84 -11.22 -15.46
CA PRO A 338 -16.37 -9.86 -15.70
C PRO A 338 -17.47 -8.90 -16.18
N ASP A 339 -18.40 -9.38 -17.01
CA ASP A 339 -19.52 -8.59 -17.52
C ASP A 339 -20.53 -8.22 -16.41
N ASP A 340 -20.75 -9.10 -15.43
CA ASP A 340 -21.63 -8.82 -14.28
C ASP A 340 -21.05 -7.68 -13.44
N LEU A 341 -19.75 -7.73 -13.16
CA LEU A 341 -19.02 -6.70 -12.42
C LEU A 341 -18.96 -5.38 -13.20
N LEU A 342 -18.74 -5.44 -14.51
CA LEU A 342 -18.71 -4.25 -15.36
C LEU A 342 -20.09 -3.57 -15.43
N ALA A 343 -21.16 -4.34 -15.55
CA ALA A 343 -22.53 -3.82 -15.52
C ALA A 343 -22.81 -3.12 -14.18
N ALA A 344 -22.42 -3.74 -13.05
CA ALA A 344 -22.56 -3.14 -11.72
C ALA A 344 -21.71 -1.88 -11.54
N ALA A 345 -20.46 -1.89 -12.00
CA ALA A 345 -19.57 -0.73 -11.96
C ALA A 345 -20.15 0.46 -12.76
N ARG A 346 -20.74 0.20 -13.93
CA ARG A 346 -21.39 1.24 -14.77
C ARG A 346 -22.65 1.84 -14.14
N GLN A 347 -23.36 1.12 -13.27
CA GLN A 347 -24.46 1.70 -12.51
C GLN A 347 -23.95 2.74 -11.50
N LEU A 348 -22.77 2.52 -10.92
CA LEU A 348 -22.16 3.42 -9.94
C LEU A 348 -21.37 4.56 -10.60
N HIS A 349 -20.76 4.29 -11.75
CA HIS A 349 -19.97 5.21 -12.55
C HIS A 349 -20.37 5.09 -14.03
N PRO A 350 -21.45 5.79 -14.44
CA PRO A 350 -21.88 5.82 -15.83
C PRO A 350 -20.78 6.40 -16.73
N ALA A 351 -20.67 5.90 -17.96
CA ALA A 351 -19.80 6.51 -18.95
C ALA A 351 -20.26 7.96 -19.18
N GLY A 352 -19.33 8.90 -19.01
CA GLY A 352 -19.55 10.33 -19.25
C GLY A 352 -19.68 10.69 -20.73
#